data_AF-A0A7S4J8M7-F1
#
_entry.id   AF-A0A7S4J8M7-F1
#
_cell.length_a   1.000
_cell.length_b   1.000
_cell.length_c   1.000
_cell.angle_alpha   90.00
_cell.angle_beta   90.00
_cell.angle_gamma   90.00
#
_symmetry.space_group_name_H-M   'P 1'
#
loop_
_entity.id
_entity.type
_entity.pdbx_description
1 polymer ?
#
loop_
_entity_poly.entity_id
_entity_poly.type
_entity_poly.pdbx_seq_one_letter_code
_entity_poly.pdbx_strand_id
1 'polypeptide(L)'
;KTREFQRLTRRLQAYAIIHSDVRITCVNQTPKGKASVFSTPGNNSMLDCVTSIYGAKQKDSLTAIELRGEHVTCSGYISKASSGCGLSSGDRQFLYLNKRPVDIPKLSKAINEVYKMYNM
;
A
#
# COMPACT_ATOMS: atom_id res chain seq x y z
N LYS A 1 4.20 13.55 -15.10
CA LYS A 1 4.94 13.57 -13.81
C LYS A 1 6.18 12.73 -13.99
N THR A 2 7.37 13.23 -13.64
CA THR A 2 8.66 12.56 -13.87
C THR A 2 8.74 11.24 -13.08
N ARG A 3 9.45 10.24 -13.61
CA ARG A 3 9.64 8.91 -12.97
C ARG A 3 10.11 9.01 -11.51
N GLU A 4 10.99 9.96 -11.22
CA GLU A 4 11.51 10.19 -9.86
C GLU A 4 10.44 10.72 -8.89
N PHE A 5 9.49 11.53 -9.37
CA PHE A 5 8.37 12.00 -8.56
C PHE A 5 7.45 10.82 -8.16
N GLN A 6 7.22 9.88 -9.06
CA GLN A 6 6.43 8.67 -8.76
C GLN A 6 7.15 7.78 -7.74
N ARG A 7 8.48 7.60 -7.89
CA ARG A 7 9.30 6.86 -6.93
C ARG A 7 9.26 7.47 -5.53
N LEU A 8 9.39 8.80 -5.43
CA LEU A 8 9.26 9.52 -4.16
C LEU A 8 7.86 9.35 -3.57
N THR A 9 6.83 9.56 -4.38
CA THR A 9 5.42 9.44 -3.95
C THR A 9 5.15 8.04 -3.38
N ARG A 10 5.62 6.98 -4.04
CA ARG A 10 5.47 5.61 -3.57
C ARG A 10 6.11 5.39 -2.20
N ARG A 11 7.31 5.92 -1.97
CA ARG A 11 7.98 5.82 -0.65
C ARG A 11 7.19 6.56 0.43
N LEU A 12 6.72 7.77 0.13
CA LEU A 12 5.91 8.56 1.07
C LEU A 12 4.58 7.87 1.40
N GLN A 13 3.91 7.27 0.40
CA GLN A 13 2.70 6.48 0.58
C GLN A 13 2.95 5.26 1.49
N ALA A 14 4.10 4.58 1.33
CA ALA A 14 4.45 3.44 2.17
C ALA A 14 4.48 3.80 3.66
N TYR A 15 5.12 4.93 4.01
CA TYR A 15 5.13 5.45 5.38
C TYR A 15 3.76 5.91 5.84
N ALA A 16 2.99 6.55 4.96
CA ALA A 16 1.66 7.05 5.29
C ALA A 16 0.65 5.92 5.61
N ILE A 17 0.81 4.74 5.00
CA ILE A 17 -0.07 3.59 5.23
C ILE A 17 0.23 2.91 6.56
N ILE A 18 1.52 2.72 6.90
CA ILE A 18 1.91 1.95 8.09
C ILE A 18 1.76 2.75 9.39
N HIS A 19 1.89 4.08 9.32
CA HIS A 19 1.63 4.98 10.43
C HIS A 19 0.19 5.50 10.38
N SER A 20 -0.77 4.59 10.53
CA SER A 20 -2.20 4.92 10.52
C SER A 20 -2.63 5.81 11.69
N ASP A 21 -1.79 5.93 12.72
CA ASP A 21 -1.93 6.79 13.89
C ASP A 21 -1.59 8.26 13.60
N VAL A 22 -0.88 8.55 12.50
CA VAL A 22 -0.41 9.90 12.17
C VAL A 22 -1.08 10.40 10.90
N ARG A 23 -1.60 11.64 10.95
CA ARG A 23 -2.10 12.34 9.77
C ARG A 23 -0.93 12.87 8.94
N ILE A 24 -0.76 12.32 7.73
CA ILE A 24 0.29 12.72 6.78
C ILE A 24 -0.38 13.34 5.55
N THR A 25 -0.01 14.57 5.22
CA THR A 25 -0.50 15.29 4.04
C THR A 25 0.68 15.69 3.16
N CYS A 26 0.64 15.32 1.88
CA CYS A 26 1.66 15.67 0.90
C CYS A 26 1.06 16.60 -0.16
N VAL A 27 1.65 17.79 -0.31
CA VAL A 27 1.26 18.78 -1.32
C VAL A 27 2.45 19.09 -2.23
N ASN A 28 2.19 19.20 -3.53
CA ASN A 28 3.17 19.63 -4.51
C ASN A 28 2.86 21.07 -4.94
N GLN A 29 3.77 21.99 -4.64
CA GLN A 29 3.65 23.39 -5.02
C GLN A 29 4.42 23.63 -6.31
N THR A 30 3.70 24.05 -7.35
CA THR A 30 4.28 24.43 -8.64
C THR A 30 4.02 25.91 -8.89
N PRO A 31 4.72 26.56 -9.85
CA PRO A 31 4.42 27.94 -10.23
C PRO A 31 2.96 28.16 -10.68
N LYS A 32 2.27 27.09 -11.10
CA LYS A 32 0.86 27.10 -11.55
C LYS A 32 -0.14 26.88 -10.41
N GLY A 33 0.33 26.69 -9.17
CA GLY A 33 -0.53 26.49 -7.99
C GLY A 33 -0.16 25.25 -7.17
N LYS A 34 -0.99 24.99 -6.14
CA LYS A 34 -0.85 23.89 -5.19
C LYS A 34 -1.68 22.69 -5.63
N ALA A 35 -1.05 21.54 -5.77
CA ALA A 35 -1.72 20.26 -6.06
C ALA A 35 -1.55 19.30 -4.90
N SER A 36 -2.64 18.81 -4.32
CA SER A 36 -2.59 17.75 -3.30
C SER A 36 -2.13 16.43 -3.94
N VAL A 37 -1.15 15.76 -3.33
CA VAL A 37 -0.64 14.47 -3.79
C VAL A 37 -1.39 13.34 -3.11
N PHE A 38 -1.46 13.37 -1.76
CA PHE A 38 -2.29 12.48 -0.95
C PHE A 38 -2.45 13.04 0.46
N SER A 39 -3.46 12.56 1.19
CA SER A 39 -3.64 12.82 2.62
C SER A 39 -4.17 11.56 3.31
N THR A 40 -3.65 11.24 4.49
CA THR A 40 -4.20 10.20 5.37
C THR A 40 -5.03 10.80 6.50
N PRO A 41 -6.03 10.09 7.03
CA PRO A 41 -6.91 10.60 8.09
C PRO A 41 -6.24 10.59 9.48
N GLY A 42 -5.32 9.66 9.76
CA GLY A 42 -4.71 9.52 11.09
C GLY A 42 -5.67 8.93 12.14
N ASN A 43 -6.53 7.99 11.73
CA ASN A 43 -7.61 7.42 12.57
C ASN A 43 -7.30 5.99 13.07
N ASN A 44 -6.02 5.60 13.13
CA ASN A 44 -5.54 4.25 13.48
C ASN A 44 -5.96 3.12 12.52
N SER A 45 -6.67 3.41 11.43
CA SER A 45 -7.10 2.40 10.45
C SER A 45 -6.19 2.39 9.22
N MET A 46 -5.45 1.30 9.04
CA MET A 46 -4.62 1.10 7.84
C MET A 46 -5.48 1.03 6.57
N LEU A 47 -6.67 0.44 6.65
CA LEU A 47 -7.59 0.34 5.52
C LEU A 47 -8.11 1.71 5.08
N ASP A 48 -8.35 2.63 6.02
CA ASP A 48 -8.80 3.99 5.68
C ASP A 48 -7.65 4.82 5.11
N CYS A 49 -6.41 4.61 5.54
CA CYS A 49 -5.23 5.21 4.93
C CYS A 49 -5.04 4.74 3.48
N VAL A 50 -5.22 3.45 3.21
CA VAL A 50 -5.20 2.90 1.84
C VAL A 50 -6.34 3.50 1.01
N THR A 51 -7.53 3.61 1.59
CA THR A 51 -8.73 4.17 0.94
C THR A 51 -8.55 5.65 0.61
N SER A 52 -7.92 6.44 1.49
CA SER A 52 -7.70 7.86 1.25
C SER A 52 -6.64 8.12 0.17
N ILE A 53 -5.69 7.20 -0.02
CA ILE A 53 -4.62 7.31 -1.02
C ILE A 53 -5.06 6.76 -2.39
N TYR A 54 -5.75 5.62 -2.43
CA TYR A 54 -6.06 4.89 -3.67
C TYR A 54 -7.56 4.87 -4.04
N GLY A 55 -8.42 5.41 -3.18
CA GLY A 55 -9.87 5.50 -3.39
C GLY A 55 -10.65 4.28 -2.90
N ALA A 56 -11.98 4.45 -2.79
CA ALA A 56 -12.90 3.46 -2.23
C ALA A 56 -12.89 2.10 -2.97
N LYS A 57 -12.71 2.11 -4.29
CA LYS A 57 -12.66 0.87 -5.09
C LYS A 57 -11.55 -0.09 -4.65
N GLN A 58 -10.46 0.44 -4.11
CA GLN A 58 -9.35 -0.37 -3.60
C GLN A 58 -9.72 -1.08 -2.30
N LYS A 59 -10.62 -0.51 -1.49
CA LYS A 59 -11.07 -1.13 -0.23
C LYS A 59 -11.81 -2.43 -0.51
N ASP A 60 -12.70 -2.42 -1.50
CA ASP A 60 -13.57 -3.56 -1.80
C ASP A 60 -12.80 -4.77 -2.36
N SER A 61 -11.68 -4.52 -3.03
CA SER A 61 -10.81 -5.55 -3.59
C SER A 61 -9.83 -6.15 -2.58
N LEU A 62 -9.76 -5.63 -1.35
CA LEU A 62 -8.82 -6.09 -0.32
C LEU A 62 -9.47 -7.03 0.71
N THR A 63 -8.68 -7.96 1.21
CA THR A 63 -9.00 -8.85 2.33
C THR A 63 -7.89 -8.78 3.37
N ALA A 64 -8.27 -8.80 4.64
CA ALA A 64 -7.32 -8.80 5.75
C ALA A 64 -6.60 -10.16 5.86
N ILE A 65 -5.32 -10.12 6.16
CA ILE A 65 -4.50 -11.28 6.52
C ILE A 65 -4.01 -11.07 7.94
N GLU A 66 -4.17 -12.09 8.78
CA GLU A 66 -3.49 -12.20 10.06
C GLU A 66 -2.95 -13.64 10.17
N LEU A 67 -1.63 -13.76 10.25
CA LEU A 67 -0.92 -15.03 10.39
C LEU A 67 -0.05 -14.94 11.62
N ARG A 68 -0.16 -15.93 12.51
CA ARG A 68 0.66 -16.05 13.70
C ARG A 68 1.49 -17.33 13.59
N GLY A 69 2.79 -17.17 13.39
CA GLY A 69 3.77 -18.25 13.50
C GLY A 69 4.44 -18.25 14.88
N GLU A 70 5.35 -19.19 15.09
CA GLU A 70 6.06 -19.37 16.36
C GLU A 70 7.00 -18.19 16.71
N HIS A 71 7.65 -17.60 15.70
CA HIS A 71 8.60 -16.49 15.86
C HIS A 71 8.24 -15.23 15.06
N VAL A 72 7.22 -15.31 14.20
CA VAL A 72 6.87 -14.25 13.26
C VAL A 72 5.36 -14.09 13.20
N THR A 73 4.90 -12.85 13.32
CA THR A 73 3.52 -12.46 13.05
C THR A 73 3.46 -11.64 11.77
N CYS A 74 2.53 -11.97 10.89
CA CYS A 74 2.27 -11.22 9.67
C CYS A 74 0.83 -10.70 9.71
N SER A 75 0.66 -9.40 9.51
CA SER A 75 -0.65 -8.75 9.44
C SER A 75 -0.67 -7.78 8.28
N GLY A 76 -1.77 -7.71 7.54
CA GLY A 76 -1.87 -6.83 6.39
C GLY A 76 -3.17 -6.93 5.62
N TYR A 77 -3.17 -6.36 4.42
CA TYR A 77 -4.22 -6.54 3.44
C TYR A 77 -3.62 -7.03 2.13
N ILE A 78 -4.30 -7.95 1.46
CA ILE A 78 -3.97 -8.41 0.11
C ILE A 78 -5.20 -8.30 -0.78
N SER A 79 -5.00 -8.20 -2.10
CA SER A 79 -6.11 -8.31 -3.04
C SER A 79 -6.81 -9.66 -2.91
N LYS A 80 -8.13 -9.67 -3.10
CA LYS A 80 -8.93 -10.89 -3.26
C LYS A 80 -8.52 -11.61 -4.55
N ALA A 81 -8.37 -12.92 -4.48
CA ALA A 81 -8.22 -13.78 -5.66
C ALA A 81 -9.58 -13.98 -6.35
N SER A 82 -10.13 -12.88 -6.87
CA SER A 82 -11.39 -12.85 -7.61
C SER A 82 -11.20 -12.00 -8.85
N SER A 83 -11.89 -12.35 -9.93
CA SER A 83 -11.80 -11.65 -11.21
C SER A 83 -11.99 -10.14 -11.02
N GLY A 84 -11.03 -9.34 -11.51
CA GLY A 84 -11.05 -7.88 -11.41
C GLY A 84 -10.57 -7.26 -10.10
N CYS A 85 -10.24 -8.05 -9.07
CA CYS A 85 -9.71 -7.54 -7.78
C CYS A 85 -8.18 -7.39 -7.77
N GLY A 86 -7.49 -8.05 -8.69
CA GLY A 86 -6.05 -7.93 -8.90
C GLY A 86 -5.64 -6.63 -9.60
N LEU A 87 -4.36 -6.29 -9.47
CA LEU A 87 -3.75 -5.17 -10.19
C LEU A 87 -2.84 -5.69 -11.30
N SER A 88 -2.77 -4.95 -12.40
CA SER A 88 -1.89 -5.27 -13.54
C SER A 88 -0.41 -5.00 -13.25
N SER A 89 -0.09 -4.15 -12.27
CA SER A 89 1.28 -3.82 -11.86
C SER A 89 1.51 -4.00 -10.36
N GLY A 90 2.77 -4.29 -9.99
CA GLY A 90 3.24 -4.38 -8.60
C GLY A 90 3.49 -3.02 -7.93
N ASP A 91 2.94 -1.93 -8.47
CA ASP A 91 3.24 -0.56 -8.00
C ASP A 91 2.65 -0.26 -6.61
N ARG A 92 1.64 -1.03 -6.20
CA ARG A 92 0.95 -0.92 -4.89
C ARG A 92 1.26 -2.07 -3.94
N GLN A 93 2.46 -2.65 -4.07
CA GLN A 93 2.97 -3.62 -3.11
C GLN A 93 3.89 -2.93 -2.12
N PHE A 94 3.52 -3.02 -0.84
CA PHE A 94 4.24 -2.44 0.29
C PHE A 94 4.51 -3.53 1.32
N LEU A 95 5.78 -3.73 1.65
CA LEU A 95 6.22 -4.69 2.65
C LEU A 95 6.84 -3.94 3.82
N TYR A 96 6.62 -4.46 5.02
CA TYR A 96 7.06 -3.84 6.25
C TYR A 96 7.70 -4.87 7.17
N LEU A 97 8.78 -4.48 7.84
CA LEU A 97 9.35 -5.20 8.98
C LEU A 97 9.31 -4.27 10.18
N ASN A 98 8.59 -4.66 11.23
CA ASN A 98 8.45 -3.88 12.47
C ASN A 98 8.07 -2.41 12.19
N LYS A 99 7.02 -2.22 11.38
CA LYS A 99 6.51 -0.91 10.90
C LYS A 99 7.46 -0.11 9.99
N ARG A 100 8.57 -0.67 9.53
CA ARG A 100 9.50 0.00 8.60
C ARG A 100 9.28 -0.48 7.16
N PRO A 101 9.05 0.42 6.18
CA PRO A 101 8.97 0.02 4.78
C PRO A 101 10.28 -0.63 4.32
N VAL A 102 10.18 -1.80 3.71
CA VAL A 102 11.33 -2.56 3.20
C VAL A 102 11.07 -3.02 1.76
N ASP A 103 12.17 -3.22 1.03
CA ASP A 103 12.13 -3.89 -0.26
C ASP A 103 12.85 -5.24 -0.12
N ILE A 104 12.09 -6.33 -0.25
CA ILE A 104 12.61 -7.70 -0.14
C ILE A 104 12.21 -8.42 -1.44
N PRO A 105 13.06 -8.37 -2.48
CA PRO A 105 12.71 -8.89 -3.81
C PRO A 105 12.31 -10.36 -3.80
N LYS A 106 12.97 -11.19 -2.97
CA LYS A 106 12.65 -12.62 -2.84
C LYS A 106 11.23 -12.84 -2.29
N LEU A 107 10.85 -12.09 -1.26
CA LEU A 107 9.52 -12.20 -0.65
C LEU A 107 8.45 -11.64 -1.58
N SER A 108 8.70 -10.50 -2.21
CA SER A 108 7.79 -9.93 -3.22
C SER A 108 7.55 -10.91 -4.37
N LYS A 109 8.60 -11.58 -4.87
CA LYS A 109 8.48 -12.59 -5.93
C LYS A 109 7.63 -13.78 -5.49
N ALA A 110 7.88 -14.33 -4.30
CA ALA A 110 7.10 -15.44 -3.76
C ALA A 110 5.61 -15.09 -3.59
N ILE A 111 5.29 -13.91 -3.03
CA ILE A 111 3.90 -13.45 -2.89
C ILE A 111 3.22 -13.34 -4.26
N ASN A 112 3.93 -12.79 -5.26
CA ASN A 112 3.40 -12.64 -6.61
C ASN A 112 3.15 -13.98 -7.30
N GLU A 113 4.02 -14.96 -7.13
CA GLU A 113 3.86 -16.30 -7.69
C GLU A 113 2.63 -17.00 -7.09
N VAL A 114 2.51 -17.02 -5.75
CA VAL A 114 1.36 -17.61 -5.07
C VAL A 114 0.07 -16.90 -5.48
N TYR A 115 0.04 -15.56 -5.50
CA TYR A 115 -1.15 -14.82 -5.90
C TYR A 115 -1.61 -15.16 -7.32
N LYS A 116 -0.69 -15.30 -8.28
CA LYS A 116 -1.01 -15.70 -9.66
C LYS A 116 -1.60 -17.10 -9.78
N MET A 117 -1.24 -18.02 -8.89
CA MET A 117 -1.80 -19.38 -8.90
C MET A 117 -3.30 -19.40 -8.55
N TYR A 118 -3.75 -18.48 -7.70
CA TYR A 118 -5.14 -18.42 -7.22
C TYR A 118 -6.01 -17.40 -7.96
N ASN A 119 -5.40 -16.39 -8.58
CA ASN A 119 -6.11 -15.35 -9.32
C ASN A 119 -6.25 -15.71 -10.82
N MET A 120 -6.94 -16.82 -11.10
CA MET A 120 -7.41 -17.22 -12.43
C MET A 120 -8.68 -16.48 -12.82
#